data_AF-A0A0N4YHF5-F1
#
_entry.id   AF-A0A0N4YHF5-F1
#
_cell.length_a   1.000
_cell.length_b   1.000
_cell.length_c   1.000
_cell.angle_alpha   90.00
_cell.angle_beta   90.00
_cell.angle_gamma   90.00
#
_symmetry.space_group_name_H-M   'P 1'
#
loop_
_entity.id
_entity.type
_entity.pdbx_description
1 polymer ?
#
loop_
_entity_poly.entity_id
_entity_poly.type
_entity_poly.pdbx_seq_one_letter_code
_entity_poly.pdbx_strand_id
1 'polypeptide(L)'
;MVESTDAVKQDEEDDVMIPTATRGIPLPPFKGNIDKLLFCQSTSSDGQPVCAVAVEREVVLLQCSGRILLRQDVAFDIRQLLWVVFPPSKSEIETAVTQEFFCVVGLRDLMFIAINDSHPLGVRVQFDIHAVYATKFGLLLERDLSPLSSGADEQVALYSFSHPLNELLAVIFKPRGILSAKRILLLAF
;
A
#
# COMPACT_ATOMS: atom_id res chain seq x y z
N MET A 1 13.82 51.32 32.73
CA MET A 1 13.14 50.44 33.70
C MET A 1 11.66 50.49 33.36
N VAL A 2 10.97 49.48 32.85
CA VAL A 2 11.15 48.04 32.58
C VAL A 2 10.13 47.80 31.41
N GLU A 3 10.50 47.21 30.26
CA GLU A 3 10.15 45.81 29.87
C GLU A 3 8.66 45.45 30.14
N SER A 4 7.84 44.82 29.29
CA SER A 4 8.06 43.92 28.17
C SER A 4 6.74 43.68 27.41
N THR A 5 6.91 43.07 26.24
CA THR A 5 5.98 42.52 25.26
C THR A 5 5.11 41.34 25.73
N ASP A 6 4.08 41.08 24.91
CA ASP A 6 3.45 39.80 24.55
C ASP A 6 2.58 39.01 25.54
N ALA A 7 1.39 38.67 25.02
CA ALA A 7 0.85 37.32 25.13
C ALA A 7 0.29 36.93 23.75
N VAL A 8 1.19 36.62 22.82
CA VAL A 8 0.86 35.75 21.68
C VAL A 8 0.55 34.39 22.28
N LYS A 9 -0.70 33.94 22.11
CA LYS A 9 -1.06 32.54 22.37
C LYS A 9 -0.32 31.70 21.33
N GLN A 10 0.74 31.01 21.75
CA GLN A 10 1.25 29.87 21.02
C GLN A 10 0.21 28.77 21.18
N ASP A 11 -0.52 28.49 20.10
CA ASP A 11 -1.17 27.19 19.96
C ASP A 11 -0.03 26.16 19.94
N GLU A 12 0.06 25.37 21.01
CA GLU A 12 0.86 24.15 21.04
C GLU A 12 0.25 23.20 19.99
N GLU A 13 0.78 23.19 18.78
CA GLU A 13 0.60 22.07 17.86
C GLU A 13 1.24 20.86 18.56
N ASP A 14 0.41 19.99 19.13
CA ASP A 14 0.83 18.67 19.56
C ASP A 14 1.54 18.00 18.37
N ASP A 15 2.87 17.87 18.44
CA ASP A 15 3.69 17.21 17.43
C ASP A 15 3.24 15.74 17.32
N VAL A 16 2.29 15.47 16.43
CA VAL A 16 1.77 14.11 16.23
C VAL A 16 2.88 13.29 15.58
N MET A 17 3.39 12.29 16.31
CA MET A 17 4.50 11.45 15.85
C MET A 17 3.96 10.13 15.29
N ILE A 18 4.58 9.64 14.22
CA ILE A 18 4.37 8.27 13.76
C ILE A 18 5.23 7.32 14.61
N PRO A 19 4.63 6.36 15.33
CA PRO A 19 5.41 5.33 16.00
C PRO A 19 6.02 4.40 14.95
N THR A 20 7.33 4.50 14.72
CA THR A 20 8.10 3.48 13.99
C THR A 20 8.85 2.58 14.96
N ALA A 21 9.37 1.45 14.47
CA ALA A 21 10.10 0.47 15.28
C ALA A 21 11.36 1.02 15.98
N THR A 22 11.86 2.20 15.58
CA THR A 22 13.11 2.76 16.10
C THR A 22 13.03 4.24 16.51
N ARG A 23 12.12 5.06 15.95
CA ARG A 23 11.93 6.48 16.34
C ARG A 23 10.52 7.01 16.04
N GLY A 24 10.09 8.04 16.76
CA GLY A 24 8.98 8.88 16.30
C GLY A 24 9.45 9.70 15.08
N ILE A 25 8.72 9.63 13.96
CA ILE A 25 8.93 10.55 12.83
C ILE A 25 7.84 11.62 12.93
N PRO A 26 8.17 12.93 12.88
CA PRO A 26 7.17 13.98 12.90
C PRO A 26 6.26 13.86 11.68
N LEU A 27 4.95 13.89 11.91
CA LEU A 27 3.99 13.88 10.81
C LEU A 27 4.06 15.19 10.03
N PRO A 28 4.12 15.16 8.69
CA PRO A 28 3.90 16.35 7.92
C PRO A 28 2.45 16.82 8.10
N PRO A 29 2.16 18.11 7.90
CA PRO A 29 0.78 18.61 7.99
C PRO A 29 -0.07 17.99 6.87
N PHE A 30 -1.18 17.34 7.23
CA PHE A 30 -2.15 16.77 6.31
C PHE A 30 -3.41 17.62 6.21
N LYS A 31 -4.08 17.59 5.06
CA LYS A 31 -5.38 18.28 4.89
C LYS A 31 -6.56 17.53 5.52
N GLY A 32 -6.47 16.20 5.58
CA GLY A 32 -7.55 15.32 6.02
C GLY A 32 -7.51 15.00 7.51
N ASN A 33 -8.51 14.25 7.98
CA ASN A 33 -8.56 13.80 9.37
C ASN A 33 -7.51 12.71 9.64
N ILE A 34 -6.52 13.05 10.47
CA ILE A 34 -5.41 12.19 10.89
C ILE A 34 -5.83 10.98 11.73
N ASP A 35 -7.06 10.92 12.26
CA ASP A 35 -7.58 9.76 13.02
C ASP A 35 -7.62 8.47 12.17
N LYS A 36 -7.70 8.60 10.84
CA LYS A 36 -7.75 7.50 9.88
C LYS A 36 -6.43 7.29 9.15
N LEU A 37 -5.33 7.74 9.75
CA LEU A 37 -4.01 7.64 9.15
C LEU A 37 -3.60 6.18 8.94
N LEU A 38 -3.14 5.90 7.73
CA LEU A 38 -2.52 4.64 7.35
C LEU A 38 -1.01 4.85 7.27
N PHE A 39 -0.27 3.88 7.79
CA PHE A 39 1.19 3.91 7.80
C PHE A 39 1.75 2.60 7.26
N CYS A 40 2.80 2.71 6.45
CA CYS A 40 3.57 1.58 5.99
C CYS A 40 5.06 1.94 5.87
N GLN A 41 5.94 1.02 6.24
CA GLN A 41 7.38 1.22 6.12
C GLN A 41 7.97 0.19 5.15
N SER A 42 8.91 0.62 4.32
CA SER A 42 9.67 -0.30 3.48
C SER A 42 10.55 -1.21 4.33
N THR A 43 10.61 -2.48 3.96
CA THR A 43 11.46 -3.48 4.62
C THR A 43 12.72 -3.79 3.80
N SER A 44 13.08 -2.91 2.86
CA SER A 44 14.23 -3.12 1.99
C SER A 44 15.52 -3.16 2.81
N SER A 45 16.43 -4.08 2.45
CA SER A 45 17.75 -4.19 3.07
C SER A 45 18.72 -3.12 2.57
N ASP A 46 18.42 -2.51 1.42
CA ASP A 46 19.35 -1.69 0.67
C ASP A 46 18.94 -0.21 0.75
N GLY A 47 19.41 0.47 1.80
CA GLY A 47 19.30 1.91 1.93
C GLY A 47 18.61 2.39 3.22
N GLN A 48 18.35 3.70 3.27
CA GLN A 48 17.58 4.31 4.36
C GLN A 48 16.11 3.88 4.24
N PRO A 49 15.44 3.48 5.34
CA PRO A 49 14.04 3.09 5.27
C PRO A 49 13.18 4.27 4.82
N VAL A 50 12.25 3.99 3.92
CA VAL A 50 11.24 4.94 3.46
C VAL A 50 9.92 4.54 4.08
N CYS A 51 9.15 5.53 4.50
CA CYS A 51 7.83 5.34 5.06
C CYS A 51 6.81 5.98 4.11
N ALA A 52 5.64 5.38 4.01
CA ALA A 52 4.47 5.93 3.38
C ALA A 52 3.42 6.20 4.44
N VAL A 53 2.77 7.36 4.33
CA VAL A 53 1.70 7.79 5.19
C VAL A 53 0.55 8.21 4.31
N ALA A 54 -0.64 7.71 4.57
CA ALA A 54 -1.83 8.08 3.82
C ALA A 54 -2.94 8.55 4.75
N VAL A 55 -3.59 9.65 4.37
CA VAL A 55 -4.76 10.21 5.07
C VAL A 55 -5.77 10.59 4.00
N GLU A 56 -6.95 9.98 4.06
CA GLU A 56 -8.04 10.17 3.08
C GLU A 56 -7.57 9.92 1.65
N ARG A 57 -7.23 10.97 0.90
CA ARG A 57 -6.77 10.92 -0.50
C ARG A 57 -5.32 11.32 -0.67
N GLU A 58 -4.69 11.80 0.38
CA GLU A 58 -3.31 12.27 0.35
C GLU A 58 -2.38 11.13 0.78
N VAL A 59 -1.32 10.90 0.01
CA VAL A 59 -0.21 10.00 0.37
C VAL A 59 1.12 10.76 0.35
N VAL A 60 1.91 10.57 1.39
CA VAL A 60 3.22 11.19 1.56
C VAL A 60 4.27 10.11 1.80
N LEU A 61 5.34 10.14 1.00
CA LEU A 61 6.54 9.36 1.22
C LEU A 61 7.57 10.16 2.00
N LEU A 62 8.11 9.56 3.06
CA LEU A 62 9.02 10.17 4.02
C LEU A 62 10.27 9.30 4.16
N GLN A 63 11.43 9.93 4.28
CA GLN A 63 12.60 9.25 4.85
C GLN A 63 12.48 9.21 6.38
N CYS A 64 13.21 8.29 7.03
CA CYS A 64 13.30 8.23 8.50
C CYS A 64 13.82 9.52 9.16
N SER A 65 14.39 10.45 8.38
CA SER A 65 14.78 11.79 8.83
C SER A 65 13.62 12.78 8.93
N GLY A 66 12.41 12.41 8.50
CA GLY A 66 11.27 13.32 8.34
C GLY A 66 11.27 14.09 7.01
N ARG A 67 12.29 13.91 6.16
CA ARG A 67 12.32 14.54 4.83
C ARG A 67 11.23 13.96 3.93
N ILE A 68 10.41 14.85 3.37
CA ILE A 68 9.42 14.50 2.35
C ILE A 68 10.13 14.18 1.02
N LEU A 69 9.85 12.99 0.48
CA LEU A 69 10.30 12.54 -0.82
C LEU A 69 9.26 12.82 -1.91
N LEU A 70 8.00 12.50 -1.61
CA LEU A 70 6.88 12.64 -2.52
C LEU A 70 5.63 12.98 -1.70
N ARG A 71 4.78 13.83 -2.26
CA ARG A 71 3.43 14.08 -1.78
C ARG A 71 2.50 14.01 -2.98
N GLN A 72 1.49 13.16 -2.90
CA GLN A 72 0.55 12.91 -3.99
C GLN A 72 -0.87 12.92 -3.45
N ASP A 73 -1.76 13.61 -4.16
CA ASP A 73 -3.21 13.53 -3.96
C ASP A 73 -3.77 12.56 -5.00
N VAL A 74 -4.44 11.50 -4.56
CA VAL A 74 -5.02 10.47 -5.44
C VAL A 74 -6.48 10.77 -5.75
N ALA A 75 -6.98 10.22 -6.85
CA ALA A 75 -8.35 10.46 -7.31
C ALA A 75 -9.43 9.64 -6.54
N PHE A 76 -9.06 8.91 -5.49
CA PHE A 76 -9.93 7.98 -4.77
C PHE A 76 -9.62 7.97 -3.27
N ASP A 77 -10.60 7.60 -2.44
CA ASP A 77 -10.38 7.46 -0.99
C ASP A 77 -9.54 6.22 -0.69
N ILE A 78 -8.45 6.42 0.05
CA ILE A 78 -7.49 5.38 0.42
C ILE A 78 -8.07 4.56 1.57
N ARG A 79 -8.14 3.24 1.37
CA ARG A 79 -8.65 2.26 2.33
C ARG A 79 -7.55 1.38 2.90
N GLN A 80 -6.47 1.16 2.15
CA GLN A 80 -5.33 0.36 2.58
C GLN A 80 -4.04 0.91 1.98
N LEU A 81 -2.94 0.77 2.72
CA LEU A 81 -1.60 1.12 2.30
C LEU A 81 -0.65 -0.03 2.66
N LEU A 82 0.11 -0.53 1.70
CA LEU A 82 1.01 -1.66 1.92
C LEU A 82 2.30 -1.54 1.09
N TRP A 83 3.36 -2.15 1.60
CA TRP A 83 4.63 -2.31 0.93
C TRP A 83 4.63 -3.66 0.19
N VAL A 84 5.05 -3.66 -1.06
CA VAL A 84 5.14 -4.88 -1.88
C VAL A 84 6.44 -4.90 -2.67
N VAL A 85 7.03 -6.10 -2.73
CA VAL A 85 8.18 -6.42 -3.58
C VAL A 85 7.73 -7.41 -4.64
N PHE A 86 7.82 -7.01 -5.90
CA PHE A 86 7.59 -7.89 -7.03
C PHE A 86 8.90 -8.61 -7.40
N PRO A 87 8.85 -9.94 -7.55
CA PRO A 87 10.02 -10.71 -7.96
C PRO A 87 10.45 -10.30 -9.37
N PRO A 88 11.74 -10.46 -9.71
CA PRO A 88 12.23 -10.20 -11.05
C PRO A 88 11.47 -11.04 -12.07
N SER A 89 11.17 -10.44 -13.23
CA SER A 89 10.59 -11.18 -14.35
C SER A 89 11.55 -12.31 -14.76
N LYS A 90 11.02 -13.48 -15.12
CA LYS A 90 11.82 -14.58 -15.70
C LYS A 90 12.23 -14.28 -17.15
N SER A 91 12.75 -13.08 -17.40
CA SER A 91 13.38 -12.74 -18.67
C SER A 91 14.84 -13.20 -18.63
N GLU A 92 15.40 -13.60 -19.77
CA GLU A 92 16.81 -14.02 -19.91
C GLU A 92 17.81 -12.86 -19.74
N ILE A 93 17.36 -11.72 -19.23
CA ILE A 93 18.16 -10.50 -19.12
C ILE A 93 18.84 -10.50 -17.75
N GLU A 94 20.17 -10.38 -17.74
CA GLU A 94 21.03 -10.35 -16.54
C GLU A 94 20.70 -9.20 -15.56
N THR A 95 19.78 -8.29 -15.91
CA THR A 95 19.35 -7.14 -15.11
C THR A 95 17.95 -7.31 -14.50
N ALA A 96 17.44 -8.54 -14.40
CA ALA A 96 16.16 -8.78 -13.75
C ALA A 96 16.28 -8.51 -12.23
N VAL A 97 15.96 -7.28 -11.81
CA VAL A 97 15.98 -6.82 -10.42
C VAL A 97 14.57 -6.85 -9.85
N THR A 98 14.45 -7.13 -8.55
CA THR A 98 13.20 -6.95 -7.79
C THR A 98 12.74 -5.50 -7.87
N GLN A 99 11.44 -5.29 -8.03
CA GLN A 99 10.86 -3.94 -8.04
C GLN A 99 9.98 -3.76 -6.82
N GLU A 100 10.16 -2.64 -6.13
CA GLU A 100 9.53 -2.39 -4.86
C GLU A 100 8.62 -1.16 -4.93
N PHE A 101 7.43 -1.27 -4.33
CA PHE A 101 6.40 -0.24 -4.40
C PHE A 101 5.68 -0.09 -3.06
N PHE A 102 5.25 1.14 -2.79
CA PHE A 102 4.08 1.38 -1.95
C PHE A 102 2.83 1.24 -2.81
N CYS A 103 1.92 0.36 -2.40
CA CYS A 103 0.63 0.16 -3.03
C CYS A 103 -0.46 0.84 -2.17
N VAL A 104 -1.11 1.82 -2.80
CA VAL A 104 -2.23 2.58 -2.27
C VAL A 104 -3.51 1.99 -2.85
N VAL A 105 -4.45 1.60 -1.99
CA VAL A 105 -5.64 0.84 -2.37
C VAL A 105 -6.90 1.64 -2.06
N GLY A 106 -7.75 1.82 -3.07
CA GLY A 106 -9.09 2.38 -2.96
C GLY A 106 -10.18 1.32 -3.06
N LEU A 107 -11.39 1.72 -3.47
CA LEU A 107 -12.51 0.79 -3.65
C LEU A 107 -12.33 -0.12 -4.87
N ARG A 108 -11.90 0.43 -6.00
CA ARG A 108 -11.59 -0.32 -7.25
C ARG A 108 -10.27 0.08 -7.88
N ASP A 109 -9.57 1.01 -7.24
CA ASP A 109 -8.39 1.67 -7.78
C ASP A 109 -7.18 1.29 -6.94
N LEU A 110 -6.07 1.09 -7.61
CA LEU A 110 -4.76 0.83 -7.05
C LEU A 110 -3.79 1.85 -7.62
N MET A 111 -2.89 2.35 -6.79
CA MET A 111 -1.77 3.17 -7.24
C MET A 111 -0.47 2.63 -6.67
N PHE A 112 0.51 2.40 -7.53
CA PHE A 112 1.82 1.90 -7.17
C PHE A 112 2.83 3.04 -7.28
N ILE A 113 3.49 3.34 -6.17
CA ILE A 113 4.54 4.37 -6.11
C ILE A 113 5.86 3.65 -5.85
N ALA A 114 6.75 3.66 -6.84
CA ALA A 114 8.09 3.13 -6.68
C ALA A 114 8.92 4.06 -5.78
N ILE A 115 9.88 3.51 -5.03
CA ILE A 115 10.81 4.36 -4.24
C ILE A 115 11.75 5.16 -5.15
N ASN A 116 12.20 4.53 -6.23
CA ASN A 116 13.27 5.05 -7.10
C ASN A 116 12.74 5.68 -8.40
N ASP A 117 11.42 5.72 -8.58
CA ASP A 117 10.79 6.31 -9.76
C ASP A 117 9.61 7.19 -9.33
N SER A 118 9.58 8.40 -9.87
CA SER A 118 8.59 9.42 -9.57
C SER A 118 7.26 9.24 -10.30
N HIS A 119 7.15 8.24 -11.19
CA HIS A 119 5.96 8.02 -12.00
C HIS A 119 5.07 6.93 -11.37
N PRO A 120 4.00 7.30 -10.65
CA PRO A 120 3.09 6.31 -10.08
C PRO A 120 2.32 5.59 -11.18
N LEU A 121 2.10 4.29 -10.99
CA LEU A 121 1.31 3.44 -11.89
C LEU A 121 -0.09 3.26 -11.32
N GLY A 122 -1.11 3.69 -12.07
CA GLY A 122 -2.51 3.52 -11.70
C GLY A 122 -3.11 2.27 -12.35
N VAL A 123 -3.85 1.48 -11.58
CA VAL A 123 -4.58 0.30 -12.04
C VAL A 123 -6.00 0.35 -11.52
N ARG A 124 -6.98 0.07 -12.38
CA ARG A 124 -8.39 -0.01 -11.99
C ARG A 124 -8.96 -1.39 -12.30
N VAL A 125 -9.57 -2.01 -11.31
CA VAL A 125 -10.21 -3.33 -11.43
C VAL A 125 -11.72 -3.21 -11.67
N GLN A 126 -12.33 -4.27 -12.18
CA GLN A 126 -13.76 -4.31 -12.53
C GLN A 126 -14.68 -4.74 -11.36
N PHE A 127 -14.14 -4.89 -10.15
CA PHE A 127 -14.87 -5.33 -8.97
C PHE A 127 -14.46 -4.52 -7.73
N ASP A 128 -15.32 -4.50 -6.71
CA ASP A 128 -14.99 -3.88 -5.43
C ASP A 128 -13.95 -4.72 -4.68
N ILE A 129 -12.90 -4.07 -4.20
CA ILE A 129 -11.83 -4.69 -3.43
C ILE A 129 -12.26 -4.77 -1.96
N HIS A 130 -12.22 -5.99 -1.42
CA HIS A 130 -12.39 -6.22 0.01
C HIS A 130 -11.08 -5.95 0.76
N ALA A 131 -9.99 -6.59 0.32
CA ALA A 131 -8.68 -6.49 0.92
C ALA A 131 -7.57 -6.80 -0.10
N VAL A 132 -6.36 -6.31 0.17
CA VAL A 132 -5.15 -6.61 -0.59
C VAL A 132 -4.06 -7.14 0.33
N TYR A 133 -3.35 -8.16 -0.12
CA TYR A 133 -2.29 -8.81 0.64
C TYR A 133 -1.00 -8.81 -0.16
N ALA A 134 0.09 -8.35 0.46
CA ALA A 134 1.43 -8.55 -0.07
C ALA A 134 1.85 -10.00 0.10
N THR A 135 2.42 -10.59 -0.95
CA THR A 135 2.92 -11.96 -0.96
C THR A 135 4.34 -11.99 -1.54
N LYS A 136 5.04 -13.12 -1.39
CA LYS A 136 6.36 -13.32 -2.00
C LYS A 136 6.38 -13.29 -3.54
N PHE A 137 5.21 -13.16 -4.15
CA PHE A 137 4.97 -13.31 -5.57
C PHE A 137 4.31 -12.07 -6.19
N GLY A 138 4.15 -10.99 -5.42
CA GLY A 138 3.39 -9.80 -5.78
C GLY A 138 2.18 -9.63 -4.86
N LEU A 139 1.03 -9.26 -5.42
CA LEU A 139 -0.19 -8.97 -4.66
C LEU A 139 -1.27 -10.03 -4.86
N LEU A 140 -2.02 -10.27 -3.80
CA LEU A 140 -3.27 -11.01 -3.80
C LEU A 140 -4.42 -10.05 -3.48
N LEU A 141 -5.41 -9.96 -4.36
CA LEU A 141 -6.59 -9.14 -4.21
C LEU A 141 -7.78 -10.03 -3.85
N GLU A 142 -8.48 -9.66 -2.79
CA GLU A 142 -9.75 -10.25 -2.41
C GLU A 142 -10.90 -9.38 -2.89
N ARG A 143 -11.79 -9.99 -3.67
CA ARG A 143 -12.99 -9.34 -4.19
C ARG A 143 -14.06 -9.32 -3.11
N ASP A 144 -14.77 -8.19 -2.99
CA ASP A 144 -15.97 -8.11 -2.20
C ASP A 144 -17.13 -8.84 -2.89
N LEU A 145 -17.68 -9.83 -2.20
CA LEU A 145 -18.79 -10.66 -2.68
C LEU A 145 -20.13 -10.27 -2.04
N SER A 146 -20.14 -9.34 -1.08
CA SER A 146 -21.35 -8.88 -0.39
C SER A 146 -22.44 -8.27 -1.29
N PRO A 147 -22.14 -7.54 -2.40
CA PRO A 147 -23.18 -6.98 -3.25
C PRO A 147 -23.91 -8.03 -4.09
N LEU A 148 -23.42 -9.27 -4.15
CA LEU A 148 -23.91 -10.32 -5.04
C LEU A 148 -24.84 -11.27 -4.28
N SER A 149 -26.11 -10.88 -4.22
CA SER A 149 -27.19 -11.74 -3.76
C SER A 149 -27.63 -12.70 -4.89
N SER A 150 -27.60 -14.00 -4.61
CA SER A 150 -28.46 -15.04 -5.22
C SER A 150 -28.22 -15.52 -6.67
N GLY A 151 -26.96 -15.60 -7.16
CA GLY A 151 -26.66 -16.27 -8.43
C GLY A 151 -25.64 -17.39 -8.25
N ALA A 152 -25.97 -18.61 -8.65
CA ALA A 152 -25.15 -19.82 -8.54
C ALA A 152 -23.96 -19.88 -9.52
N ASP A 153 -23.31 -18.74 -9.78
CA ASP A 153 -22.05 -18.70 -10.51
C ASP A 153 -20.89 -18.81 -9.50
N GLU A 154 -19.98 -19.75 -9.73
CA GLU A 154 -18.71 -19.86 -9.00
C GLU A 154 -17.87 -18.61 -9.26
N GLN A 155 -18.08 -17.57 -8.47
CA GLN A 155 -17.34 -16.32 -8.61
C GLN A 155 -15.95 -16.45 -8.01
N VAL A 156 -14.96 -15.97 -8.77
CA VAL A 156 -13.57 -15.90 -8.34
C VAL A 156 -13.46 -14.89 -7.20
N ALA A 157 -13.14 -15.38 -6.01
CA ALA A 157 -12.94 -14.56 -4.81
C ALA A 157 -11.57 -13.88 -4.77
N LEU A 158 -10.56 -14.48 -5.42
CA LEU A 158 -9.17 -14.08 -5.27
C LEU A 158 -8.49 -13.91 -6.62
N TYR A 159 -7.74 -12.82 -6.75
CA TYR A 159 -6.97 -12.48 -7.93
C TYR A 159 -5.52 -12.16 -7.56
N SER A 160 -4.60 -12.33 -8.50
CA SER A 160 -3.16 -12.21 -8.33
C SER A 160 -2.58 -11.19 -9.31
N PHE A 161 -1.82 -10.23 -8.79
CA PHE A 161 -0.94 -9.37 -9.57
C PHE A 161 0.51 -9.80 -9.35
N SER A 162 1.18 -10.24 -10.42
CA SER A 162 2.62 -10.56 -10.40
C SER A 162 3.52 -9.36 -10.69
N HIS A 163 2.95 -8.29 -11.26
CA HIS A 163 3.56 -6.97 -11.45
C HIS A 163 2.46 -5.95 -11.77
N PRO A 164 2.60 -4.64 -11.44
CA PRO A 164 1.59 -3.62 -11.77
C PRO A 164 1.29 -3.47 -13.27
N LEU A 165 2.24 -3.86 -14.13
CA LEU A 165 2.08 -3.83 -15.59
C LEU A 165 1.54 -5.14 -16.18
N ASN A 166 1.39 -6.19 -15.37
CA ASN A 166 0.87 -7.48 -15.83
C ASN A 166 -0.65 -7.53 -15.69
N GLU A 167 -1.26 -8.49 -16.38
CA GLU A 167 -2.69 -8.76 -16.22
C GLU A 167 -3.01 -9.31 -14.84
N LEU A 168 -4.22 -8.99 -14.36
CA LEU A 168 -4.76 -9.52 -13.13
C LEU A 168 -5.31 -10.93 -13.37
N LEU A 169 -4.76 -11.92 -12.68
CA LEU A 169 -5.12 -13.33 -12.92
C LEU A 169 -5.99 -13.88 -11.79
N ALA A 170 -7.02 -14.66 -12.14
CA ALA A 170 -7.81 -15.41 -11.18
C ALA A 170 -6.96 -16.47 -10.47
N VAL A 171 -7.13 -16.61 -9.15
CA VAL A 171 -6.44 -17.63 -8.37
C VAL A 171 -7.28 -18.90 -8.30
N ILE A 172 -6.65 -20.03 -8.62
CA ILE A 172 -7.31 -21.34 -8.66
C ILE A 172 -6.84 -22.19 -7.49
N PHE A 173 -7.79 -22.76 -6.76
CA PHE A 173 -7.51 -23.69 -5.68
C PHE A 173 -7.59 -25.13 -6.16
N LYS A 174 -6.48 -25.87 -6.04
CA LYS A 174 -6.49 -27.33 -6.23
C LYS A 174 -6.61 -28.03 -4.87
N PRO A 175 -7.79 -28.58 -4.51
CA PRO A 175 -7.91 -29.34 -3.28
C PRO A 175 -7.03 -30.60 -3.37
N ARG A 176 -6.22 -30.86 -2.34
CA ARG A 176 -5.59 -32.17 -2.18
C ARG A 176 -6.65 -33.13 -1.66
N GLY A 177 -6.79 -34.28 -2.32
CA GLY A 177 -7.70 -35.34 -1.89
C GLY A 177 -7.45 -35.72 -0.43
N ILE A 178 -8.52 -35.60 0.38
CA ILE A 178 -8.81 -36.23 1.68
C ILE A 178 -7.59 -36.73 2.47
N LEU A 179 -7.10 -35.86 3.37
CA LEU A 179 -6.75 -36.08 4.80
C LEU A 179 -5.91 -34.90 5.29
N SER A 180 -6.42 -34.15 6.28
CA SER A 180 -5.83 -32.96 6.91
C SER A 180 -5.70 -31.72 6.01
N ALA A 181 -6.58 -30.75 6.25
CA ALA A 181 -6.68 -29.45 5.58
C ALA A 181 -5.38 -28.64 5.58
N LYS A 182 -4.53 -28.88 4.57
CA LYS A 182 -3.53 -27.90 4.10
C LYS A 182 -3.87 -27.55 2.66
N ARG A 183 -4.58 -26.42 2.50
CA ARG A 183 -4.88 -25.81 1.20
C ARG A 183 -3.58 -25.20 0.66
N ILE A 184 -3.24 -25.50 -0.60
CA ILE A 184 -2.11 -24.88 -1.29
C ILE A 184 -2.68 -23.87 -2.27
N LEU A 185 -2.21 -22.63 -2.15
CA LEU A 185 -2.46 -21.56 -3.11
C LEU A 185 -1.60 -21.82 -4.36
N LEU A 186 -2.23 -22.08 -5.50
CA LEU A 186 -1.57 -22.07 -6.79
C LEU A 186 -1.79 -20.68 -7.39
N LEU A 187 -0.73 -19.87 -7.40
CA LEU A 187 -0.71 -18.63 -8.14
C LEU A 187 -0.41 -18.97 -9.60
N ALA A 188 -1.26 -18.51 -10.52
CA ALA A 188 -0.95 -18.51 -11.94
C ALA A 188 0.16 -17.47 -12.16
N PHE A 189 1.29 -17.91 -12.73
CA PHE A 189 2.41 -17.06 -13.14
C PHE A 189 2.55 -17.11 -14.65
#